data_AF-A0A3P1SHC3-F1
#
_entry.id   AF-A0A3P1SHC3-F1
#
_cell.length_a   1.000
_cell.length_b   1.000
_cell.length_c   1.000
_cell.angle_alpha   90.00
_cell.angle_beta   90.00
_cell.angle_gamma   90.00
#
_symmetry.space_group_name_H-M   'P 1'
#
loop_
_entity.id
_entity.type
_entity.pdbx_description
1 polymer ?
#
loop_
_entity_poly.entity_id
_entity_poly.type
_entity_poly.pdbx_seq_one_letter_code
_entity_poly.pdbx_strand_id
1 'polypeptide(L)'
;MTRISMGRATVRRMSVFAVTVLSVAGCSQGLPSAQQDAGESLRPLDAAQSLAQSDADEVDETFEVFFTNAQREAPSASLKEYYEGLTNYWSEILVCMEEKGWQGHAIEDPNTPAVAVTTPDYAGQETSYVKDGRECAQKAGPMPTMPALTRESAAQDYEAQVEFARCAESQGFDLSDPPSLQQYTEEYLSGPVKWNPQVELVDTAQMNPREVFEFRAICPYW
;
A
#
# COMPACT_ATOMS: atom_id res chain seq x y z
N MET A 1 -1.27 42.11 -32.17
CA MET A 1 -0.40 42.30 -30.98
C MET A 1 -1.13 41.73 -29.78
N THR A 2 -0.86 40.47 -29.45
CA THR A 2 -1.63 39.71 -28.45
C THR A 2 -0.73 39.52 -27.22
N ARG A 3 -1.11 40.10 -26.08
CA ARG A 3 -0.34 40.04 -24.83
C ARG A 3 -0.52 38.69 -24.17
N ILE A 4 0.59 37.99 -23.96
CA ILE A 4 0.69 36.76 -23.16
C ILE A 4 0.72 37.17 -21.69
N SER A 5 -0.24 36.66 -20.90
CA SER A 5 -0.27 36.81 -19.43
C SER A 5 0.45 35.61 -18.81
N MET A 6 1.58 35.86 -18.15
CA MET A 6 2.31 34.87 -17.36
C MET A 6 1.67 34.71 -15.98
N GLY A 7 1.08 33.54 -15.73
CA GLY A 7 0.61 33.10 -14.42
C GLY A 7 1.78 32.57 -13.58
N ARG A 8 1.88 33.06 -12.34
CA ARG A 8 2.95 32.79 -11.36
C ARG A 8 3.04 31.31 -10.96
N ALA A 9 4.27 30.82 -10.87
CA ALA A 9 4.62 29.56 -10.23
C ALA A 9 4.50 29.66 -8.70
N THR A 10 3.83 28.69 -8.09
CA THR A 10 3.70 28.55 -6.63
C THR A 10 4.80 27.64 -6.10
N VAL A 11 5.61 28.13 -5.17
CA VAL A 11 6.71 27.39 -4.53
C VAL A 11 6.15 26.54 -3.40
N ARG A 12 6.17 25.19 -3.52
CA ARG A 12 5.94 24.27 -2.39
C ARG A 12 7.22 24.14 -1.57
N ARG A 13 7.16 24.46 -0.28
CA ARG A 13 8.25 24.25 0.68
C ARG A 13 8.20 22.81 1.19
N MET A 14 9.26 22.03 0.97
CA MET A 14 9.50 20.78 1.69
C MET A 14 10.07 21.10 3.07
N SER A 15 9.42 20.62 4.12
CA SER A 15 9.96 20.61 5.49
C SER A 15 10.57 19.25 5.75
N VAL A 16 11.89 19.21 5.94
CA VAL A 16 12.62 18.01 6.38
C VAL A 16 12.60 17.98 7.90
N PHE A 17 11.97 16.97 8.50
CA PHE A 17 12.05 16.72 9.94
C PHE A 17 13.17 15.71 10.22
N ALA A 18 14.22 16.19 10.91
CA ALA A 18 15.29 15.34 11.42
C ALA A 18 14.85 14.71 12.75
N VAL A 19 14.65 13.39 12.76
CA VAL A 19 14.37 12.63 13.99
C VAL A 19 15.69 12.35 14.70
N THR A 20 15.87 12.94 15.88
CA THR A 20 17.01 12.67 16.77
C THR A 20 16.60 11.59 17.77
N VAL A 21 17.21 10.42 17.70
CA VAL A 21 17.00 9.33 18.66
C VAL A 21 17.88 9.56 19.89
N LEU A 22 17.26 9.86 21.03
CA LEU A 22 17.90 9.91 22.34
C LEU A 22 17.68 8.57 23.05
N SER A 23 18.73 7.76 23.12
CA SER A 23 18.77 6.51 23.89
C SER A 23 18.89 6.82 25.38
N VAL A 24 17.84 6.55 26.16
CA VAL A 24 17.92 6.60 27.64
C VAL A 24 18.14 5.18 28.14
N ALA A 25 19.35 4.92 28.65
CA ALA A 25 19.67 3.75 29.44
C ALA A 25 19.13 3.95 30.87
N GLY A 26 18.25 3.05 31.33
CA GLY A 26 17.72 3.04 32.69
C GLY A 26 17.76 1.63 33.28
N CYS A 27 18.74 1.39 34.15
CA CYS A 27 18.87 0.20 34.97
C CYS A 27 17.98 0.25 36.23
N SER A 28 17.87 -0.91 36.89
CA SER A 28 17.48 -1.15 38.30
C SER A 28 15.97 -1.20 38.58
N GLN A 29 15.42 -2.04 39.48
CA GLN A 29 15.95 -2.92 40.52
C GLN A 29 14.81 -3.88 40.94
N GLY A 30 15.11 -4.91 41.74
CA GLY A 30 14.24 -6.06 42.00
C GLY A 30 13.20 -5.92 43.12
N LEU A 31 12.26 -6.89 43.09
CA LEU A 31 11.55 -7.67 44.14
C LEU A 31 11.07 -6.95 45.43
N PRO A 32 9.90 -7.30 46.02
CA PRO A 32 9.52 -8.69 46.34
C PRO A 32 8.02 -9.06 46.28
N SER A 33 7.81 -10.37 46.42
CA SER A 33 6.54 -11.08 46.63
C SER A 33 5.84 -10.71 47.94
N ALA A 34 4.52 -10.59 47.93
CA ALA A 34 3.67 -10.72 49.12
C ALA A 34 2.35 -11.40 48.75
N GLN A 35 2.11 -12.57 49.35
CA GLN A 35 0.79 -13.17 49.54
C GLN A 35 -0.05 -12.29 50.47
N GLN A 36 -1.37 -12.22 50.27
CA GLN A 36 -2.36 -12.66 51.27
C GLN A 36 -3.81 -12.33 50.87
N ASP A 37 -4.63 -13.37 50.99
CA ASP A 37 -5.97 -13.46 51.59
C ASP A 37 -7.17 -12.66 51.04
N ALA A 38 -8.08 -13.47 50.47
CA ALA A 38 -9.51 -13.56 50.73
C ALA A 38 -10.24 -12.34 51.35
N GLY A 39 -11.25 -11.86 50.62
CA GLY A 39 -12.23 -10.90 51.10
C GLY A 39 -13.42 -10.79 50.15
N GLU A 40 -14.30 -11.77 50.21
CA GLU A 40 -15.63 -11.78 49.62
C GLU A 40 -16.43 -10.54 50.10
N SER A 41 -16.83 -9.66 49.19
CA SER A 41 -17.83 -8.62 49.47
C SER A 41 -18.71 -8.40 48.26
N LEU A 42 -19.91 -8.98 48.34
CA LEU A 42 -21.03 -8.79 47.43
C LEU A 42 -21.41 -7.30 47.35
N ARG A 43 -21.28 -6.71 46.16
CA ARG A 43 -21.96 -5.45 45.80
C ARG A 43 -22.94 -5.72 44.66
N PRO A 44 -24.26 -5.55 44.87
CA PRO A 44 -25.23 -5.42 43.80
C PRO A 44 -25.58 -3.94 43.62
N LEU A 45 -25.07 -3.30 42.57
CA LEU A 45 -25.37 -1.94 42.04
C LEU A 45 -24.16 -1.65 41.12
N ASP A 46 -24.23 -1.53 39.79
CA ASP A 46 -25.19 -0.82 38.95
C ASP A 46 -25.20 -1.41 37.54
N ALA A 47 -26.34 -1.96 37.11
CA ALA A 47 -26.60 -2.36 35.72
C ALA A 47 -26.98 -1.16 34.82
N ALA A 48 -26.50 0.05 35.13
CA ALA A 48 -26.86 1.28 34.42
C ALA A 48 -25.66 2.07 33.86
N GLN A 49 -24.42 1.61 34.05
CA GLN A 49 -23.24 2.24 33.44
C GLN A 49 -22.69 1.50 32.20
N SER A 50 -23.29 0.37 31.82
CA SER A 50 -22.81 -0.47 30.71
C SER A 50 -23.32 -0.07 29.31
N LEU A 51 -24.12 1.00 29.18
CA LEU A 51 -24.66 1.45 27.88
C LEU A 51 -24.09 2.80 27.40
N ALA A 52 -23.06 3.33 28.07
CA ALA A 52 -22.41 4.58 27.67
C ALA A 52 -20.87 4.45 27.56
N GLN A 53 -20.34 3.23 27.57
CA GLN A 53 -18.90 2.93 27.43
C GLN A 53 -18.66 1.98 26.24
N SER A 54 -19.37 2.16 25.13
CA SER A 54 -19.05 1.50 23.85
C SER A 54 -18.56 2.44 22.76
N ASP A 55 -18.62 3.76 22.99
CA ASP A 55 -18.31 4.76 21.95
C ASP A 55 -16.92 5.41 22.15
N ALA A 56 -16.14 4.94 23.14
CA ALA A 56 -14.82 5.49 23.48
C ALA A 56 -13.65 4.54 23.17
N ASP A 57 -13.93 3.30 22.75
CA ASP A 57 -12.97 2.48 21.98
C ASP A 57 -13.16 2.79 20.49
N GLU A 58 -13.36 4.06 20.17
CA GLU A 58 -13.25 4.60 18.82
C GLU A 58 -11.77 4.52 18.45
N VAL A 59 -11.36 3.31 18.05
CA VAL A 59 -10.01 3.06 17.57
C VAL A 59 -9.79 4.07 16.46
N ASP A 60 -8.84 4.98 16.71
CA ASP A 60 -8.20 5.89 15.76
C ASP A 60 -7.45 5.03 14.72
N GLU A 61 -8.17 4.11 14.08
CA GLU A 61 -7.70 3.39 12.92
C GLU A 61 -7.62 4.42 11.83
N THR A 62 -6.39 4.87 11.60
CA THR A 62 -6.05 5.65 10.43
C THR A 62 -6.57 4.93 9.19
N PHE A 63 -6.83 5.69 8.14
CA PHE A 63 -7.23 5.16 6.83
C PHE A 63 -6.41 3.92 6.43
N GLU A 64 -5.09 3.93 6.71
CA GLU A 64 -4.16 2.83 6.43
C GLU A 64 -4.45 1.54 7.22
N VAL A 65 -4.80 1.63 8.50
CA VAL A 65 -5.10 0.46 9.34
C VAL A 65 -6.35 -0.26 8.82
N PHE A 66 -7.34 0.49 8.37
CA PHE A 66 -8.55 -0.10 7.80
C PHE A 66 -8.27 -0.95 6.56
N PHE A 67 -7.48 -0.45 5.60
CA PHE A 67 -7.12 -1.25 4.41
C PHE A 67 -6.22 -2.44 4.72
N THR A 68 -5.45 -2.36 5.80
CA THR A 68 -4.67 -3.50 6.30
C THR A 68 -5.60 -4.65 6.75
N ASN A 69 -6.75 -4.31 7.34
CA ASN A 69 -7.74 -5.24 7.87
C ASN A 69 -8.89 -5.56 6.90
N ALA A 70 -8.88 -5.02 5.68
CA ALA A 70 -9.93 -5.26 4.70
C ALA A 70 -10.10 -6.76 4.40
N GLN A 71 -11.35 -7.18 4.19
CA GLN A 71 -11.63 -8.53 3.71
C GLN A 71 -10.86 -8.78 2.41
N ARG A 72 -10.31 -9.99 2.25
CA ARG A 72 -9.47 -10.37 1.12
C ARG A 72 -10.20 -11.38 0.24
N GLU A 73 -10.00 -11.27 -1.08
CA GLU A 73 -10.42 -12.29 -2.04
C GLU A 73 -9.53 -13.54 -1.94
N ALA A 74 -9.94 -14.61 -2.62
CA ALA A 74 -9.04 -15.72 -2.88
C ALA A 74 -7.82 -15.21 -3.67
N PRO A 75 -6.65 -15.87 -3.57
CA PRO A 75 -5.47 -15.51 -4.36
C PRO A 75 -5.80 -15.46 -5.86
N SER A 76 -5.36 -14.41 -6.54
CA SER A 76 -5.54 -14.25 -7.98
C SER A 76 -4.80 -15.36 -8.76
N ALA A 77 -5.23 -15.69 -9.98
CA ALA A 77 -4.57 -16.71 -10.78
C ALA A 77 -3.24 -16.22 -11.38
N SER A 78 -3.06 -14.91 -11.53
CA SER A 78 -1.84 -14.28 -12.07
C SER A 78 -1.62 -12.87 -11.52
N LEU A 79 -0.40 -12.33 -11.67
CA LEU A 79 -0.10 -10.95 -11.28
C LEU A 79 -0.93 -9.94 -12.08
N LYS A 80 -1.17 -10.22 -13.36
CA LYS A 80 -2.05 -9.42 -14.22
C LYS A 80 -3.45 -9.27 -13.63
N GLU A 81 -4.09 -10.39 -13.33
CA GLU A 81 -5.42 -10.41 -12.74
C GLU A 81 -5.44 -9.67 -11.40
N TYR A 82 -4.40 -9.85 -10.58
CA TYR A 82 -4.27 -9.11 -9.33
C TYR A 82 -4.20 -7.59 -9.54
N TYR A 83 -3.40 -7.10 -10.49
CA TYR A 83 -3.28 -5.65 -10.74
C TYR A 83 -4.53 -5.05 -11.39
N GLU A 84 -5.19 -5.77 -12.29
CA GLU A 84 -6.47 -5.39 -12.87
C GLU A 84 -7.56 -5.33 -11.79
N GLY A 85 -7.64 -6.37 -10.95
CA GLY A 85 -8.53 -6.41 -9.80
C GLY A 85 -8.27 -5.24 -8.85
N LEU A 86 -7.01 -4.97 -8.51
CA LEU A 86 -6.63 -3.91 -7.56
C LEU A 86 -7.03 -2.53 -8.10
N THR A 87 -6.87 -2.30 -9.40
CA THR A 87 -7.29 -1.08 -10.08
C THR A 87 -8.80 -0.91 -10.03
N ASN A 88 -9.54 -1.98 -10.33
CA ASN A 88 -11.01 -1.96 -10.27
C ASN A 88 -11.51 -1.71 -8.86
N TYR A 89 -10.93 -2.38 -7.85
CA TYR A 89 -11.23 -2.19 -6.45
C TYR A 89 -11.09 -0.73 -6.01
N TRP A 90 -9.95 -0.10 -6.33
CA TRP A 90 -9.76 1.32 -6.05
C TRP A 90 -10.74 2.18 -6.82
N SER A 91 -10.99 1.90 -8.10
CA SER A 91 -11.95 2.65 -8.91
C SER A 91 -13.35 2.66 -8.29
N GLU A 92 -13.83 1.53 -7.77
CA GLU A 92 -15.14 1.44 -7.13
C GLU A 92 -15.21 2.26 -5.84
N ILE A 93 -14.16 2.24 -5.02
CA ILE A 93 -14.05 3.07 -3.82
C ILE A 93 -14.08 4.55 -4.20
N LEU A 94 -13.28 4.95 -5.18
CA LEU A 94 -13.16 6.36 -5.56
C LEU A 94 -14.46 6.90 -6.14
N VAL A 95 -15.16 6.14 -6.98
CA VAL A 95 -16.50 6.51 -7.48
C VAL A 95 -17.47 6.70 -6.31
N CYS A 96 -17.46 5.80 -5.32
CA CYS A 96 -18.30 5.95 -4.13
C CYS A 96 -17.92 7.19 -3.28
N MET A 97 -16.63 7.50 -3.17
CA MET A 97 -16.16 8.70 -2.47
C MET A 97 -16.62 9.98 -3.19
N GLU A 98 -16.56 9.99 -4.52
CA GLU A 98 -17.09 11.08 -5.34
C GLU A 98 -18.60 11.26 -5.15
N GLU A 99 -19.38 10.17 -5.13
CA GLU A 99 -20.83 10.18 -4.85
C GLU A 99 -21.15 10.80 -3.48
N LYS A 100 -20.24 10.67 -2.51
CA LYS A 100 -20.34 11.27 -1.16
C LYS A 100 -19.84 12.72 -1.09
N GLY A 101 -19.34 13.27 -2.19
CA GLY A 101 -18.90 14.66 -2.29
C GLY A 101 -17.40 14.86 -2.14
N TRP A 102 -16.61 13.79 -1.97
CA TRP A 102 -15.15 13.87 -1.96
C TRP A 102 -14.63 13.83 -3.40
N GLN A 103 -14.44 15.01 -3.98
CA GLN A 103 -14.06 15.16 -5.39
C GLN A 103 -12.54 15.29 -5.54
N GLY A 104 -11.99 14.80 -6.66
CA GLY A 104 -10.58 15.00 -7.01
C GLY A 104 -9.67 13.82 -6.70
N HIS A 105 -10.22 12.63 -6.53
CA HIS A 105 -9.42 11.40 -6.53
C HIS A 105 -9.03 11.00 -7.94
N ALA A 106 -7.90 10.31 -8.07
CA ALA A 106 -7.53 9.65 -9.32
C ALA A 106 -6.70 8.41 -9.04
N ILE A 107 -6.86 7.41 -9.89
CA ILE A 107 -5.92 6.29 -9.97
C ILE A 107 -4.76 6.73 -10.87
N GLU A 108 -3.57 6.71 -10.30
CA GLU A 108 -2.30 6.80 -11.00
C GLU A 108 -1.80 5.36 -11.25
N ASP A 109 -1.23 5.13 -12.44
CA ASP A 109 -0.62 3.85 -12.81
C ASP A 109 -1.55 2.62 -12.70
N PRO A 110 -2.72 2.63 -13.37
CA PRO A 110 -3.65 1.52 -13.35
C PRO A 110 -3.00 0.24 -13.92
N ASN A 111 -3.36 -0.89 -13.34
CA ASN A 111 -2.95 -2.24 -13.73
C ASN A 111 -1.43 -2.48 -13.59
N THR A 112 -0.80 -1.87 -12.57
CA THR A 112 0.64 -2.03 -12.32
C THR A 112 0.92 -2.52 -10.89
N PRO A 113 2.15 -3.00 -10.59
CA PRO A 113 2.56 -3.31 -9.21
C PRO A 113 2.49 -2.12 -8.24
N ALA A 114 2.34 -0.91 -8.77
CA ALA A 114 2.37 0.33 -8.01
C ALA A 114 1.08 1.15 -8.22
N VAL A 115 -0.09 0.50 -8.38
CA VAL A 115 -1.38 1.22 -8.45
C VAL A 115 -1.42 2.25 -7.33
N ALA A 116 -1.39 3.51 -7.73
CA ALA A 116 -1.32 4.64 -6.83
C ALA A 116 -2.66 5.37 -6.85
N VAL A 117 -3.07 5.88 -5.70
CA VAL A 117 -4.30 6.64 -5.58
C VAL A 117 -3.96 8.01 -5.03
N THR A 118 -4.34 9.04 -5.78
CA THR A 118 -4.33 10.40 -5.27
C THR A 118 -5.65 10.70 -4.59
N THR A 119 -5.58 11.38 -3.46
CA THR A 119 -6.72 11.79 -2.67
C THR A 119 -6.78 13.32 -2.58
N PRO A 120 -7.97 13.91 -2.48
CA PRO A 120 -8.11 15.35 -2.27
C PRO A 120 -7.62 15.75 -0.89
N ASP A 121 -7.38 17.05 -0.69
CA ASP A 121 -7.12 17.58 0.65
C ASP A 121 -8.42 17.52 1.49
N TYR A 122 -8.37 16.76 2.58
CA TYR A 122 -9.47 16.58 3.53
C TYR A 122 -9.12 17.12 4.92
N ALA A 123 -8.11 18.00 5.03
CA ALA A 123 -7.70 18.58 6.30
C ALA A 123 -8.87 19.23 7.07
N GLY A 124 -9.01 18.87 8.34
CA GLY A 124 -10.10 19.30 9.21
C GLY A 124 -11.41 18.51 9.03
N GLN A 125 -11.44 17.49 8.17
CA GLN A 125 -12.57 16.59 7.96
C GLN A 125 -12.16 15.10 7.96
N GLU A 126 -11.01 14.78 8.56
CA GLU A 126 -10.37 13.47 8.55
C GLU A 126 -11.31 12.35 9.01
N THR A 127 -12.03 12.56 10.13
CA THR A 127 -12.99 11.57 10.65
C THR A 127 -14.11 11.26 9.67
N SER A 128 -14.65 12.28 9.00
CA SER A 128 -15.72 12.09 8.00
C SER A 128 -15.18 11.39 6.75
N TYR A 129 -14.00 11.79 6.30
CA TYR A 129 -13.32 11.17 5.15
C TYR A 129 -13.03 9.68 5.40
N VAL A 130 -12.47 9.33 6.57
CA VAL A 130 -12.19 7.94 6.93
C VAL A 130 -13.48 7.13 7.07
N LYS A 131 -14.52 7.69 7.70
CA LYS A 131 -15.82 7.02 7.81
C LYS A 131 -16.40 6.68 6.43
N ASP A 132 -16.44 7.66 5.54
CA ASP A 132 -16.94 7.49 4.18
C ASP A 132 -16.08 6.50 3.38
N GLY A 133 -14.76 6.56 3.51
CA GLY A 133 -13.83 5.61 2.90
C GLY A 133 -14.10 4.17 3.33
N ARG A 134 -14.41 3.93 4.61
CA ARG A 134 -14.78 2.60 5.13
C ARG A 134 -16.08 2.10 4.52
N GLU A 135 -17.11 2.93 4.48
CA GLU A 135 -18.39 2.59 3.87
C GLU A 135 -18.21 2.26 2.37
N CYS A 136 -17.38 3.03 1.66
CA CYS A 136 -17.10 2.80 0.26
C CYS A 136 -16.28 1.54 -0.01
N ALA A 137 -15.28 1.24 0.82
CA ALA A 137 -14.53 0.00 0.72
C ALA A 137 -15.39 -1.23 1.03
N GLN A 138 -16.31 -1.15 1.98
CA GLN A 138 -17.29 -2.22 2.23
C GLN A 138 -18.21 -2.43 1.03
N LYS A 139 -18.59 -1.34 0.33
CA LYS A 139 -19.41 -1.41 -0.91
C LYS A 139 -18.64 -2.03 -2.08
N ALA A 140 -17.35 -1.70 -2.23
CA ALA A 140 -16.46 -2.28 -3.25
C ALA A 140 -16.19 -3.79 -3.01
N GLY A 141 -16.37 -4.24 -1.77
CA GLY A 141 -16.25 -5.66 -1.42
C GLY A 141 -14.83 -6.05 -1.00
N PRO A 142 -14.46 -7.33 -1.14
CA PRO A 142 -13.15 -7.81 -0.72
C PRO A 142 -12.04 -7.24 -1.61
N MET A 143 -10.91 -6.90 -0.98
CA MET A 143 -9.72 -6.44 -1.68
C MET A 143 -9.03 -7.62 -2.38
N PRO A 144 -8.60 -7.44 -3.64
CA PRO A 144 -7.84 -8.44 -4.37
C PRO A 144 -6.59 -8.91 -3.62
N THR A 145 -6.25 -10.17 -3.82
CA THR A 145 -5.12 -10.83 -3.17
C THR A 145 -4.10 -11.24 -4.21
N MET A 146 -2.81 -11.03 -3.92
CA MET A 146 -1.73 -11.50 -4.79
C MET A 146 -1.84 -13.00 -5.07
N PRO A 147 -1.33 -13.47 -6.22
CA PRO A 147 -1.26 -14.89 -6.50
C PRO A 147 -0.55 -15.66 -5.39
N ALA A 148 -0.99 -16.90 -5.19
CA ALA A 148 -0.32 -17.78 -4.24
C ALA A 148 1.14 -17.99 -4.68
N LEU A 149 2.08 -17.89 -3.74
CA LEU A 149 3.49 -18.14 -4.01
C LEU A 149 3.70 -19.62 -4.33
N THR A 150 3.75 -19.92 -5.62
CA THR A 150 3.86 -21.27 -6.15
C THR A 150 4.93 -21.32 -7.24
N ARG A 151 5.35 -22.52 -7.62
CA ARG A 151 6.28 -22.68 -8.76
C ARG A 151 5.67 -22.18 -10.07
N GLU A 152 4.36 -22.32 -10.21
CA GLU A 152 3.62 -21.85 -11.39
C GLU A 152 3.59 -20.32 -11.46
N SER A 153 3.24 -19.66 -10.35
CA SER A 153 3.29 -18.18 -10.29
C SER A 153 4.70 -17.64 -10.50
N ALA A 154 5.73 -18.34 -9.99
CA ALA A 154 7.13 -17.98 -10.22
C ALA A 154 7.54 -18.12 -11.69
N ALA A 155 7.05 -19.13 -12.40
CA ALA A 155 7.35 -19.33 -13.82
C ALA A 155 6.69 -18.26 -14.69
N GLN A 156 5.43 -17.92 -14.41
CA GLN A 156 4.73 -16.84 -15.10
C GLN A 156 5.42 -15.48 -14.88
N ASP A 157 5.80 -15.19 -13.64
CA ASP A 157 6.52 -13.98 -13.29
C ASP A 157 7.89 -13.90 -13.97
N TYR A 158 8.65 -15.01 -13.98
CA TYR A 158 9.93 -15.10 -14.69
C TYR A 158 9.78 -14.83 -16.19
N GLU A 159 8.77 -15.41 -16.85
CA GLU A 159 8.51 -15.17 -18.27
C GLU A 159 8.22 -13.70 -18.54
N ALA A 160 7.40 -13.05 -17.72
CA ALA A 160 7.10 -11.62 -17.83
C ALA A 160 8.35 -10.74 -17.63
N GLN A 161 9.22 -11.07 -16.66
CA GLN A 161 10.48 -10.34 -16.46
C GLN A 161 11.45 -10.50 -17.65
N VAL A 162 11.55 -11.71 -18.21
CA VAL A 162 12.39 -11.98 -19.39
C VAL A 162 11.86 -11.23 -20.62
N GLU A 163 10.55 -11.17 -20.82
CA GLU A 163 9.94 -10.40 -21.90
C GLU A 163 10.19 -8.90 -21.74
N PHE A 164 10.02 -8.37 -20.53
CA PHE A 164 10.38 -6.98 -20.21
C PHE A 164 11.85 -6.69 -20.51
N ALA A 165 12.78 -7.54 -20.03
CA ALA A 165 14.21 -7.36 -20.24
C ALA A 165 14.57 -7.31 -21.73
N ARG A 166 14.06 -8.26 -22.53
CA ARG A 166 14.26 -8.27 -23.98
C ARG A 166 13.71 -7.03 -24.67
N CYS A 167 12.55 -6.56 -24.24
CA CYS A 167 11.99 -5.32 -24.75
C CYS A 167 12.89 -4.12 -24.40
N ALA A 168 13.33 -4.01 -23.15
CA ALA A 168 14.22 -2.94 -22.70
C ALA A 168 15.56 -2.94 -23.45
N GLU A 169 16.18 -4.10 -23.63
CA GLU A 169 17.39 -4.26 -24.44
C GLU A 169 17.18 -3.81 -25.89
N SER A 170 16.00 -4.09 -26.48
CA SER A 170 15.66 -3.61 -27.82
C SER A 170 15.52 -2.08 -27.90
N GLN A 171 15.26 -1.41 -26.77
CA GLN A 171 15.26 0.05 -26.65
C GLN A 171 16.65 0.63 -26.34
N GLY A 172 17.67 -0.21 -26.22
CA GLY A 172 19.06 0.19 -26.01
C GLY A 172 19.50 0.24 -24.54
N PHE A 173 18.72 -0.33 -23.62
CA PHE A 173 19.14 -0.49 -22.22
C PHE A 173 20.07 -1.70 -22.06
N ASP A 174 20.95 -1.62 -21.08
CA ASP A 174 21.90 -2.67 -20.73
C ASP A 174 21.43 -3.35 -19.44
N LEU A 175 21.04 -4.62 -19.51
CA LEU A 175 20.51 -5.37 -18.37
C LEU A 175 21.31 -6.64 -18.13
N SER A 176 21.35 -7.07 -16.88
CA SER A 176 21.93 -8.34 -16.52
C SER A 176 21.17 -9.52 -17.14
N ASP A 177 21.93 -10.55 -17.53
CA ASP A 177 21.35 -11.79 -18.04
C ASP A 177 20.38 -12.41 -17.01
N PRO A 178 19.21 -12.92 -17.44
CA PRO A 178 18.28 -13.58 -16.53
C PRO A 178 18.91 -14.82 -15.89
N PRO A 179 18.64 -15.09 -14.60
CA PRO A 179 19.04 -16.35 -13.99
C PRO A 179 18.26 -17.52 -14.62
N SER A 180 18.64 -18.76 -14.33
CA SER A 180 17.80 -19.89 -14.75
C SER A 180 16.42 -19.84 -14.09
N LEU A 181 15.38 -20.32 -14.78
CA LEU A 181 14.03 -20.45 -14.19
C LEU A 181 14.04 -21.19 -12.86
N GLN A 182 14.89 -22.23 -12.71
CA GLN A 182 15.02 -22.95 -11.47
C GLN A 182 15.51 -22.04 -10.33
N GLN A 183 16.61 -21.31 -10.57
CA GLN A 183 17.16 -20.38 -9.57
C GLN A 183 16.14 -19.27 -9.24
N TYR A 184 15.50 -18.68 -10.25
CA TYR A 184 14.46 -17.68 -10.04
C TYR A 184 13.32 -18.21 -9.17
N THR A 185 12.84 -19.41 -9.46
CA THR A 185 11.76 -20.05 -8.68
C THR A 185 12.16 -20.31 -7.24
N GLU A 186 13.40 -20.73 -7.00
CA GLU A 186 13.93 -20.93 -5.65
C GLU A 186 14.01 -19.61 -4.86
N GLU A 187 14.45 -18.54 -5.51
CA GLU A 187 14.49 -17.19 -4.93
C GLU A 187 13.07 -16.66 -4.64
N TYR A 188 12.16 -16.78 -5.62
CA TYR A 188 10.76 -16.37 -5.51
C TYR A 188 10.02 -17.03 -4.33
N LEU A 189 10.29 -18.32 -4.09
CA LEU A 189 9.65 -19.06 -2.99
C LEU A 189 10.34 -18.86 -1.64
N SER A 190 11.61 -18.44 -1.61
CA SER A 190 12.40 -18.32 -0.37
C SER A 190 12.46 -16.89 0.19
N GLY A 191 12.06 -15.88 -0.59
CA GLY A 191 12.00 -14.50 -0.11
C GLY A 191 12.14 -13.49 -1.25
N PRO A 192 12.91 -12.40 -1.06
CA PRO A 192 12.99 -11.35 -2.07
C PRO A 192 13.65 -11.88 -3.34
N VAL A 193 12.89 -11.87 -4.44
CA VAL A 193 13.39 -12.11 -5.79
C VAL A 193 14.50 -11.10 -6.08
N LYS A 194 15.69 -11.58 -6.48
CA LYS A 194 16.84 -10.70 -6.68
C LYS A 194 16.92 -10.14 -8.09
N TRP A 195 16.45 -10.89 -9.07
CA TRP A 195 16.47 -10.44 -10.45
C TRP A 195 15.15 -9.78 -10.81
N ASN A 196 15.17 -8.44 -10.93
CA ASN A 196 14.04 -7.64 -11.37
C ASN A 196 14.59 -6.56 -12.32
N PRO A 197 14.47 -6.74 -13.66
CA PRO A 197 15.04 -5.81 -14.63
C PRO A 197 14.45 -4.40 -14.53
N GLN A 198 13.23 -4.21 -14.03
CA GLN A 198 12.67 -2.87 -13.80
C GLN A 198 13.39 -2.13 -12.68
N VAL A 199 13.70 -2.84 -11.58
CA VAL A 199 14.47 -2.29 -10.46
C VAL A 199 15.91 -2.03 -10.91
N GLU A 200 16.48 -2.91 -11.72
CA GLU A 200 17.83 -2.76 -12.26
C GLU A 200 17.99 -1.49 -13.09
N LEU A 201 17.02 -1.12 -13.94
CA LEU A 201 17.04 0.14 -14.69
C LEU A 201 17.15 1.37 -13.77
N VAL A 202 16.51 1.33 -12.61
CA VAL A 202 16.59 2.40 -11.59
C VAL A 202 17.93 2.36 -10.86
N ASP A 203 18.31 1.18 -10.36
CA ASP A 203 19.51 0.99 -9.53
C ASP A 203 20.81 1.27 -10.30
N THR A 204 20.81 1.01 -11.61
CA THR A 204 21.92 1.32 -12.52
C THR A 204 21.87 2.75 -13.08
N ALA A 205 20.89 3.56 -12.65
CA ALA A 205 20.66 4.94 -13.09
C ALA A 205 20.49 5.10 -14.62
N GLN A 206 20.04 4.04 -15.30
CA GLN A 206 19.65 4.11 -16.71
C GLN A 206 18.28 4.77 -16.90
N MET A 207 17.43 4.72 -15.87
CA MET A 207 16.20 5.48 -15.76
C MET A 207 16.02 6.00 -14.34
N ASN A 208 15.35 7.13 -14.19
CA ASN A 208 14.81 7.51 -12.89
C ASN A 208 13.48 6.78 -12.61
N PRO A 209 13.00 6.71 -11.35
CA PRO A 209 11.78 5.97 -11.02
C PRO A 209 10.54 6.40 -11.84
N ARG A 210 10.42 7.70 -12.15
CA ARG A 210 9.30 8.21 -12.95
C ARG A 210 9.35 7.72 -14.39
N GLU A 211 10.53 7.69 -14.99
CA GLU A 211 10.74 7.19 -16.35
C GLU A 211 10.41 5.70 -16.47
N VAL A 212 10.72 4.88 -15.46
CA VAL A 212 10.35 3.46 -15.47
C VAL A 212 8.84 3.27 -15.54
N PHE A 213 8.05 4.12 -14.87
CA PHE A 213 6.59 4.06 -14.96
C PHE A 213 6.10 4.37 -16.37
N GLU A 214 6.58 5.45 -16.99
CA GLU A 214 6.23 5.80 -18.36
C GLU A 214 6.70 4.72 -19.35
N PHE A 215 7.83 4.07 -19.06
CA PHE A 215 8.42 3.03 -19.89
C PHE A 215 7.60 1.73 -19.92
N ARG A 216 6.80 1.44 -18.88
CA ARG A 216 5.88 0.28 -18.87
C ARG A 216 4.83 0.33 -19.99
N ALA A 217 4.53 1.52 -20.52
CA ALA A 217 3.66 1.65 -21.69
C ALA A 217 4.34 1.19 -22.99
N ILE A 218 5.67 1.17 -23.03
CA ILE A 218 6.49 0.73 -24.18
C ILE A 218 6.85 -0.75 -24.03
N CYS A 219 7.29 -1.14 -22.84
CA CYS A 219 7.65 -2.50 -22.47
C CYS A 219 6.75 -2.97 -21.32
N PRO A 220 5.58 -3.57 -21.62
CA PRO A 220 4.68 -4.09 -20.61
C PRO A 220 5.29 -5.26 -19.84
N TYR A 221 4.78 -5.51 -18.64
CA TYR A 221 5.25 -6.58 -17.75
C TYR A 221 4.06 -7.46 -17.27
N TRP A 222 3.11 -7.83 -18.14
CA TRP A 222 2.00 -8.74 -17.80
C TRP A 222 1.10 -9.10 -19.00
#